data_AF-A0AAW4I254-F1
#
_entry.id   AF-A0AAW4I254-F1
#
_cell.length_a   1.000
_cell.length_b   1.000
_cell.length_c   1.000
_cell.angle_alpha   90.00
_cell.angle_beta   90.00
_cell.angle_gamma   90.00
#
_symmetry.space_group_name_H-M   'P 1'
#
loop_
_entity.id
_entity.type
_entity.pdbx_description
1 polymer ?
#
loop_
_entity_poly.entity_id
_entity_poly.type
_entity_poly.pdbx_seq_one_letter_code
_entity_poly.pdbx_strand_id
1 'polypeptide(L)'
;MISRRFVSVAISLLAWGLSASAMAQPVAAGAEANGQQAAAKATERKAEHDRIRSEREAIKARRQQDESACYQRFSVEDCLRSVRSGVREAEARLRAQEIELNDAERKEKAAERLKSIEEKQRGVPDSPSAGSGAASAVVRKPSQDPQGLKSQRDHEAELRAQQQRIKVQKQAQEQAARTSGNAERAAEARARHAQTLQAAQERRDRVEKSRAEAAAQGRVPAAPLPAGSAAR
;
A
#
# COMPACT_ATOMS: atom_id res chain seq x y z
N MET A 1 -29.11 -47.43 -7.77
CA MET A 1 -29.50 -48.33 -6.66
C MET A 1 -28.78 -47.82 -5.42
N ILE A 2 -29.43 -47.04 -4.55
CA ILE A 2 -30.25 -47.53 -3.41
C ILE A 2 -29.31 -48.35 -2.49
N SER A 3 -28.99 -48.02 -1.25
CA SER A 3 -29.58 -47.08 -0.30
C SER A 3 -28.86 -47.19 1.06
N ARG A 4 -28.93 -46.10 1.86
CA ARG A 4 -29.12 -46.05 3.33
C ARG A 4 -27.87 -46.43 4.18
N ARG A 5 -27.57 -45.77 5.29
CA ARG A 5 -28.47 -45.62 6.46
C ARG A 5 -28.23 -44.34 7.27
N PHE A 6 -29.28 -43.52 7.35
CA PHE A 6 -29.58 -42.67 8.51
C PHE A 6 -30.36 -43.52 9.52
N VAL A 7 -29.94 -43.53 10.79
CA VAL A 7 -30.65 -44.07 11.97
C VAL A 7 -30.18 -43.23 13.16
N SER A 8 -31.01 -42.27 13.60
CA SER A 8 -31.88 -42.27 14.79
C SER A 8 -31.17 -41.77 16.05
N VAL A 9 -31.48 -40.54 16.49
CA VAL A 9 -32.48 -40.19 17.53
C VAL A 9 -32.09 -40.73 18.91
N ALA A 10 -31.66 -39.82 19.78
CA ALA A 10 -31.79 -39.95 21.23
C ALA A 10 -32.36 -38.63 21.75
N ILE A 11 -33.68 -38.58 21.84
CA ILE A 11 -34.44 -37.58 22.60
C ILE A 11 -34.32 -38.00 24.06
N SER A 12 -33.72 -37.15 24.90
CA SER A 12 -33.80 -37.26 26.35
C SER A 12 -34.45 -36.00 26.90
N LEU A 13 -35.71 -36.13 27.30
CA LEU A 13 -36.43 -35.18 28.15
C LEU A 13 -36.39 -35.71 29.58
N LEU A 14 -35.99 -34.87 30.54
CA LEU A 14 -36.37 -34.83 31.96
C LEU A 14 -35.49 -33.74 32.60
N ALA A 15 -35.97 -32.51 32.77
CA ALA A 15 -36.83 -32.02 33.86
C ALA A 15 -36.04 -31.48 35.07
N TRP A 16 -36.06 -30.15 35.17
CA TRP A 16 -36.20 -29.34 36.39
C TRP A 16 -35.07 -29.36 37.42
N GLY A 17 -34.25 -28.30 37.34
CA GLY A 17 -33.57 -27.72 38.49
C GLY A 17 -33.54 -26.20 38.32
N LEU A 18 -34.47 -25.49 38.97
CA LEU A 18 -34.41 -24.04 39.16
C LEU A 18 -33.15 -23.73 39.99
N SER A 19 -32.05 -23.44 39.31
CA SER A 19 -30.88 -22.83 39.91
C SER A 19 -30.84 -21.38 39.43
N ALA A 20 -31.24 -20.46 40.30
CA ALA A 20 -31.03 -19.05 40.12
C ALA A 20 -29.52 -18.76 40.24
N SER A 21 -28.77 -19.09 39.20
CA SER A 21 -27.40 -18.62 39.02
C SER A 21 -27.50 -17.17 38.56
N ALA A 22 -27.20 -16.24 39.47
CA ALA A 22 -26.92 -14.86 39.13
C ALA A 22 -25.80 -14.85 38.07
N MET A 23 -26.16 -14.62 36.81
CA MET A 23 -25.22 -14.43 35.72
C MET A 23 -24.58 -13.05 35.91
N ALA A 24 -23.55 -12.97 36.75
CA ALA A 24 -22.56 -11.93 36.64
C ALA A 24 -21.81 -12.18 35.32
N GLN A 25 -22.25 -11.52 34.25
CA GLN A 25 -21.59 -11.59 32.95
C GLN A 25 -20.16 -11.03 33.10
N PRO A 26 -19.10 -11.83 32.85
CA PRO A 26 -17.76 -11.30 32.78
C PRO A 26 -17.64 -10.55 31.45
N VAL A 27 -17.89 -9.24 31.47
CA VAL A 27 -17.67 -8.34 30.32
C VAL A 27 -16.20 -8.27 29.88
N ALA A 28 -15.28 -8.90 30.62
CA ALA A 28 -13.86 -8.99 30.29
C ALA A 28 -13.52 -10.01 29.20
N ALA A 29 -14.29 -11.11 29.05
CA ALA A 29 -13.96 -12.18 28.11
C ALA A 29 -14.14 -11.78 26.62
N GLY A 30 -14.95 -10.75 26.34
CA GLY A 30 -15.21 -10.28 24.97
C GLY A 30 -14.09 -9.41 24.38
N ALA A 31 -13.33 -8.71 25.23
CA ALA A 31 -12.23 -7.85 24.77
C ALA A 31 -10.99 -8.67 24.37
N GLU A 32 -10.68 -9.72 25.13
CA GLU A 32 -9.55 -10.62 24.87
C GLU A 32 -9.77 -11.47 23.61
N ALA A 33 -10.99 -11.99 23.42
CA ALA A 33 -11.38 -12.76 22.24
C ALA A 33 -11.30 -11.95 20.93
N ASN A 34 -11.66 -10.66 20.98
CA ASN A 34 -11.61 -9.78 19.81
C ASN A 34 -10.16 -9.42 19.41
N GLY A 35 -9.28 -9.20 20.40
CA GLY A 35 -7.85 -8.95 20.15
C GLY A 35 -7.14 -10.16 19.54
N GLN A 36 -7.46 -11.36 20.00
CA GLN A 36 -6.90 -12.62 19.48
C GLN A 36 -7.35 -12.88 18.03
N GLN A 37 -8.62 -12.60 17.70
CA GLN A 37 -9.15 -12.72 16.34
C GLN A 37 -8.52 -11.69 15.37
N ALA A 38 -8.31 -10.45 15.81
CA ALA A 38 -7.63 -9.43 14.99
C ALA A 38 -6.18 -9.81 14.69
N ALA A 39 -5.46 -10.33 15.69
CA ALA A 39 -4.09 -10.82 15.51
C ALA A 39 -4.03 -12.01 14.53
N ALA A 40 -4.96 -12.98 14.65
CA ALA A 40 -5.04 -14.12 13.74
C ALA A 40 -5.27 -13.69 12.27
N LYS A 41 -6.20 -12.75 12.03
CA LYS A 41 -6.44 -12.19 10.69
C LYS A 41 -5.24 -11.44 10.14
N ALA A 42 -4.52 -10.69 10.98
CA ALA A 42 -3.31 -10.01 10.56
C ALA A 42 -2.18 -11.00 10.18
N THR A 43 -2.06 -12.13 10.89
CA THR A 43 -1.11 -13.19 10.55
C THR A 43 -1.47 -13.91 9.26
N GLU A 44 -2.76 -14.18 9.03
CA GLU A 44 -3.26 -14.80 7.78
C GLU A 44 -2.96 -13.91 6.57
N ARG A 45 -3.29 -12.62 6.63
CA ARG A 45 -2.97 -11.66 5.56
C ARG A 45 -1.47 -11.59 5.27
N LYS A 46 -0.64 -11.58 6.32
CA LYS A 46 0.82 -11.59 6.15
C LYS A 46 1.27 -12.86 5.42
N ALA A 47 0.75 -14.02 5.80
CA ALA A 47 1.05 -15.28 5.14
C ALA A 47 0.61 -15.25 3.65
N GLU A 48 -0.53 -14.66 3.32
CA GLU A 48 -0.97 -14.50 1.94
C GLU A 48 -0.05 -13.58 1.11
N HIS A 49 0.36 -12.43 1.67
CA HIS A 49 1.34 -11.56 1.00
C HIS A 49 2.68 -12.25 0.79
N ASP A 50 3.15 -13.00 1.78
CA ASP A 50 4.41 -13.75 1.67
C ASP A 50 4.28 -14.88 0.64
N ARG A 51 3.11 -15.53 0.53
CA ARG A 51 2.80 -16.50 -0.53
C ARG A 51 2.88 -15.85 -1.91
N ILE A 52 2.19 -14.74 -2.14
CA ILE A 52 2.22 -14.00 -3.41
C ILE A 52 3.65 -13.57 -3.76
N ARG A 53 4.44 -13.12 -2.79
CA ARG A 53 5.85 -12.77 -3.00
C ARG A 53 6.66 -13.99 -3.44
N SER A 54 6.50 -15.12 -2.76
CA SER A 54 7.20 -16.36 -3.12
C SER A 54 6.82 -16.86 -4.52
N GLU A 55 5.55 -16.76 -4.90
CA GLU A 55 5.07 -17.13 -6.24
C GLU A 55 5.66 -16.22 -7.33
N ARG A 56 5.79 -14.91 -7.06
CA ARG A 56 6.47 -13.98 -7.99
C ARG A 56 7.94 -14.35 -8.20
N GLU A 57 8.65 -14.68 -7.13
CA GLU A 57 10.06 -15.11 -7.26
C GLU A 57 10.17 -16.44 -8.01
N ALA A 58 9.23 -17.37 -7.80
CA ALA A 58 9.16 -18.61 -8.57
C ALA A 58 8.90 -18.36 -10.07
N ILE A 59 8.00 -17.41 -10.42
CA ILE A 59 7.75 -17.02 -11.82
C ILE A 59 9.01 -16.42 -12.44
N LYS A 60 9.74 -15.55 -11.72
CA LYS A 60 10.99 -14.97 -12.22
C LYS A 60 12.06 -16.02 -12.46
N ALA A 61 12.24 -16.96 -11.52
CA ALA A 61 13.21 -18.03 -11.65
C ALA A 61 12.88 -18.95 -12.84
N ARG A 62 11.61 -19.35 -12.98
CA ARG A 62 11.15 -20.13 -14.14
C ARG A 62 11.35 -19.39 -15.45
N ARG A 63 10.99 -18.11 -15.50
CA ARG A 63 11.22 -17.27 -16.69
C ARG A 63 12.68 -17.29 -17.13
N GLN A 64 13.64 -17.14 -16.22
CA GLN A 64 15.06 -17.15 -16.58
C GLN A 64 15.48 -18.51 -17.16
N GLN A 65 15.01 -19.61 -16.56
CA GLN A 65 15.26 -20.96 -17.07
C GLN A 65 14.64 -21.15 -18.46
N ASP A 66 13.38 -20.78 -18.64
CA ASP A 66 12.64 -20.93 -19.91
C ASP A 66 13.24 -20.06 -21.02
N GLU A 67 13.62 -18.82 -20.71
CA GLU A 67 14.31 -17.93 -21.66
C GLU A 67 15.67 -18.50 -22.07
N SER A 68 16.44 -19.10 -21.14
CA SER A 68 17.70 -19.77 -21.48
C SER A 68 17.50 -20.98 -22.40
N ALA A 69 16.44 -21.76 -22.18
CA ALA A 69 16.09 -22.90 -23.02
C ALA A 69 15.66 -22.47 -24.43
N CYS A 70 15.02 -21.30 -24.57
CA CYS A 70 14.63 -20.77 -25.88
C CYS A 70 15.82 -20.55 -26.82
N TYR A 71 17.00 -20.17 -26.31
CA TYR A 71 18.19 -19.96 -27.13
C TYR A 71 18.76 -21.24 -27.74
N GLN A 72 18.35 -22.42 -27.27
CA GLN A 72 18.73 -23.71 -27.85
C GLN A 72 17.78 -24.15 -28.99
N ARG A 73 16.72 -23.39 -29.25
CA ARG A 73 15.69 -23.72 -30.25
C ARG A 73 15.95 -22.96 -31.54
N PHE A 74 15.45 -23.50 -32.65
CA PHE A 74 15.54 -22.84 -33.95
C PHE A 74 14.71 -21.54 -34.01
N SER A 75 13.49 -21.58 -33.47
CA SER A 75 12.55 -20.43 -33.44
C SER A 75 12.66 -19.67 -32.11
N VAL A 76 13.81 -19.05 -31.85
CA VAL A 76 14.08 -18.35 -30.57
C VAL A 76 13.04 -17.26 -30.28
N GLU A 77 12.72 -16.42 -31.27
CA GLU A 77 11.81 -15.28 -31.08
C GLU A 77 10.38 -15.70 -30.72
N ASP A 78 9.85 -16.74 -31.38
CA ASP A 78 8.52 -17.27 -31.06
C ASP A 78 8.49 -17.92 -29.67
N CYS A 79 9.55 -18.62 -29.31
CA CYS A 79 9.71 -19.19 -27.96
C CYS A 79 9.73 -18.07 -26.90
N LEU A 80 10.58 -17.05 -27.07
CA LEU A 80 10.68 -15.92 -26.15
C LEU A 80 9.34 -15.17 -26.02
N ARG A 81 8.62 -15.00 -27.13
CA ARG A 81 7.28 -14.38 -27.12
C ARG A 81 6.30 -15.16 -26.26
N SER A 82 6.27 -16.48 -26.40
CA SER A 82 5.39 -17.37 -25.63
C SER A 82 5.75 -17.37 -24.14
N VAL A 83 7.04 -17.42 -23.78
CA VAL A 83 7.48 -17.31 -22.38
C VAL A 83 7.05 -15.97 -21.78
N ARG A 84 7.26 -14.86 -22.49
CA ARG A 84 6.87 -13.52 -22.03
C ARG A 84 5.36 -13.34 -21.93
N SER A 85 4.55 -13.97 -22.78
CA SER A 85 3.09 -13.94 -22.63
C SER A 85 2.64 -14.72 -21.41
N GLY A 86 3.16 -15.95 -21.21
CA GLY A 86 2.84 -16.77 -20.05
C GLY A 86 3.20 -16.10 -18.72
N VAL A 87 4.37 -15.45 -18.65
CA VAL A 87 4.79 -14.67 -17.47
C VAL A 87 3.83 -13.52 -17.21
N ARG A 88 3.44 -12.75 -18.24
CA ARG A 88 2.50 -11.63 -18.09
C ARG A 88 1.15 -12.09 -17.55
N GLU A 89 0.64 -13.22 -18.03
CA GLU A 89 -0.63 -13.80 -17.55
C GLU A 89 -0.53 -14.26 -16.10
N ALA A 90 0.56 -14.97 -15.75
CA ALA A 90 0.79 -15.43 -14.38
C ALA A 90 0.93 -14.25 -13.39
N GLU A 91 1.72 -13.23 -13.75
CA GLU A 91 1.87 -12.02 -12.93
C GLU A 91 0.56 -11.23 -12.83
N ALA A 92 -0.24 -11.17 -13.89
CA ALA A 92 -1.54 -10.50 -13.87
C ALA A 92 -2.50 -11.19 -12.88
N ARG A 93 -2.52 -12.52 -12.83
CA ARG A 93 -3.32 -13.28 -11.84
C ARG A 93 -2.88 -13.00 -10.41
N LEU A 94 -1.57 -12.91 -10.14
CA LEU A 94 -1.06 -12.54 -8.82
C LEU A 94 -1.38 -11.09 -8.45
N ARG A 95 -1.31 -10.18 -9.42
CA ARG A 95 -1.68 -8.78 -9.21
C ARG A 95 -3.16 -8.65 -8.86
N ALA A 96 -4.04 -9.39 -9.52
CA ALA A 96 -5.47 -9.38 -9.20
C ALA A 96 -5.72 -9.82 -7.74
N GLN A 97 -5.12 -10.94 -7.31
CA GLN A 97 -5.20 -11.42 -5.93
C GLN A 97 -4.67 -10.39 -4.92
N GLU A 98 -3.53 -9.77 -5.22
CA GLU A 98 -2.94 -8.76 -4.34
C GLU A 98 -3.80 -7.48 -4.26
N ILE A 99 -4.48 -7.09 -5.34
CA ILE A 99 -5.43 -5.98 -5.31
C ILE A 99 -6.61 -6.31 -4.38
N GLU A 100 -7.21 -7.49 -4.52
CA GLU A 100 -8.33 -7.91 -3.65
C GLU A 100 -7.93 -7.92 -2.17
N LEU A 101 -6.73 -8.41 -1.85
CA LEU A 101 -6.19 -8.43 -0.50
C LEU A 101 -5.98 -7.01 0.07
N ASN A 102 -5.38 -6.12 -0.73
CA ASN A 102 -5.18 -4.73 -0.35
C ASN A 102 -6.53 -3.99 -0.19
N ASP A 103 -7.52 -4.29 -1.02
CA ASP A 103 -8.85 -3.69 -0.96
C ASP A 103 -9.60 -4.11 0.30
N ALA A 104 -9.50 -5.39 0.67
CA ALA A 104 -10.01 -5.90 1.94
C ALA A 104 -9.35 -5.17 3.14
N GLU A 105 -8.02 -5.04 3.14
CA GLU A 105 -7.30 -4.32 4.19
C GLU A 105 -7.71 -2.85 4.29
N ARG A 106 -7.88 -2.16 3.15
CA ARG A 106 -8.36 -0.77 3.13
C ARG A 106 -9.75 -0.64 3.76
N LYS A 107 -10.66 -1.57 3.47
CA LYS A 107 -12.02 -1.58 4.05
C LYS A 107 -11.99 -1.82 5.56
N GLU A 108 -11.17 -2.77 6.02
CA GLU A 108 -11.01 -3.05 7.45
C GLU A 108 -10.46 -1.84 8.21
N LYS A 109 -9.38 -1.24 7.71
CA LYS A 109 -8.80 -0.02 8.31
C LYS A 109 -9.80 1.13 8.34
N ALA A 110 -10.59 1.30 7.28
CA ALA A 110 -11.64 2.31 7.26
C ALA A 110 -12.71 2.04 8.34
N ALA A 111 -13.14 0.79 8.50
CA ALA A 111 -14.10 0.40 9.54
C ALA A 111 -13.54 0.61 10.96
N GLU A 112 -12.27 0.27 11.21
CA GLU A 112 -11.58 0.54 12.48
C GLU A 112 -11.50 2.03 12.78
N ARG A 113 -11.19 2.85 11.77
CA ARG A 113 -11.18 4.31 11.91
C ARG A 113 -12.55 4.84 12.29
N LEU A 114 -13.61 4.39 11.63
CA LEU A 114 -14.98 4.80 11.94
C LEU A 114 -15.36 4.43 13.38
N LYS A 115 -15.06 3.21 13.83
CA LYS A 115 -15.26 2.79 15.23
C LYS A 115 -14.51 3.69 16.20
N SER A 116 -13.24 4.00 15.91
CA SER A 116 -12.43 4.88 16.77
C SER A 116 -12.95 6.33 16.83
N ILE A 117 -13.62 6.81 15.76
CA ILE A 117 -14.25 8.12 15.74
C ILE A 117 -15.53 8.09 16.58
N GLU A 118 -16.37 7.06 16.41
CA GLU A 118 -17.60 6.90 17.18
C GLU A 118 -17.32 6.74 18.68
N GLU A 119 -16.30 5.97 19.06
CA GLU A 119 -15.87 5.84 20.45
C GLU A 119 -15.41 7.17 21.04
N LYS A 120 -14.64 7.96 20.29
CA LYS A 120 -14.24 9.31 20.69
C LYS A 120 -15.43 10.26 20.80
N GLN A 121 -16.40 10.17 19.90
CA GLN A 121 -17.61 10.98 19.93
C GLN A 121 -18.49 10.62 21.14
N ARG A 122 -18.62 9.33 21.48
CA ARG A 122 -19.35 8.88 22.68
C ARG A 122 -18.67 9.32 23.99
N GLY A 123 -17.35 9.50 23.98
CA GLY A 123 -16.57 9.99 25.12
C GLY A 123 -16.54 11.52 25.27
N VAL A 124 -17.02 12.27 24.28
CA VAL A 124 -17.16 13.73 24.35
C VAL A 124 -18.63 14.03 24.64
N PRO A 125 -18.99 14.57 25.83
CA PRO A 125 -20.37 15.01 26.06
C PRO A 125 -20.72 16.07 25.01
N ASP A 126 -21.94 16.02 24.47
CA ASP A 126 -22.49 16.99 23.51
C ASP A 126 -22.26 18.42 24.04
N SER A 127 -21.16 19.04 23.61
CA SER A 127 -20.97 20.47 23.78
C SER A 127 -21.55 21.09 22.53
N PRO A 128 -22.68 21.81 22.61
CA PRO A 128 -23.23 22.47 21.45
C PRO A 128 -22.24 23.56 21.05
N SER A 129 -21.63 23.40 19.87
CA SER A 129 -20.82 24.45 19.28
C SER A 129 -21.45 24.89 17.97
N ALA A 130 -21.67 26.20 17.91
CA ALA A 130 -21.93 27.03 16.75
C ALA A 130 -23.33 26.91 16.13
N GLY A 131 -24.29 27.65 16.69
CA GLY A 131 -25.50 28.00 15.95
C GLY A 131 -26.71 28.48 16.74
N SER A 132 -26.57 29.28 17.80
CA SER A 132 -27.69 30.11 18.26
C SER A 132 -27.18 31.19 19.23
N GLY A 133 -27.47 32.44 18.90
CA GLY A 133 -27.17 33.58 19.74
C GLY A 133 -28.10 33.63 20.96
N ALA A 134 -27.55 34.20 22.03
CA ALA A 134 -28.23 34.72 23.21
C ALA A 134 -28.93 33.70 24.15
N ALA A 135 -28.68 33.91 25.45
CA ALA A 135 -29.41 33.40 26.60
C ALA A 135 -29.19 31.92 26.98
N SER A 136 -28.13 31.69 27.77
CA SER A 136 -28.25 31.06 29.10
C SER A 136 -26.90 31.10 29.82
N ALA A 137 -26.62 32.24 30.47
CA ALA A 137 -25.56 32.33 31.46
C ALA A 137 -26.01 31.57 32.72
N VAL A 138 -25.84 30.25 32.73
CA VAL A 138 -25.91 29.49 33.98
C VAL A 138 -24.70 29.89 34.80
N VAL A 139 -24.93 30.73 35.81
CA VAL A 139 -23.95 31.08 36.85
C VAL A 139 -23.62 29.78 37.61
N ARG A 140 -22.55 29.10 37.19
CA ARG A 140 -21.98 28.00 37.95
C ARG A 140 -21.39 28.57 39.24
N LYS A 141 -21.74 27.97 40.37
CA LYS A 141 -21.20 28.29 41.69
C LYS A 141 -19.65 28.28 41.62
N PRO A 142 -18.94 29.31 42.09
CA PRO A 142 -17.49 29.37 41.97
C PRO A 142 -16.87 28.16 42.69
N SER A 143 -16.11 27.35 41.95
CA SER A 143 -15.25 26.31 42.51
C SER A 143 -14.28 26.95 43.48
N GLN A 144 -14.04 26.31 44.64
CA GLN A 144 -13.28 26.90 45.75
C GLN A 144 -11.79 27.21 45.44
N ASP A 145 -11.26 26.76 44.30
CA ASP A 145 -9.92 27.11 43.84
C ASP A 145 -9.89 27.56 42.35
N PRO A 146 -10.26 28.82 42.06
CA PRO A 146 -10.21 29.37 40.71
C PRO A 146 -8.78 29.60 40.20
N GLN A 147 -7.80 29.69 41.10
CA GLN A 147 -6.38 29.91 40.77
C GLN A 147 -5.74 28.61 40.27
N GLY A 148 -5.96 27.48 40.96
CA GLY A 148 -5.46 26.16 40.58
C GLY A 148 -6.05 25.63 39.26
N LEU A 149 -7.30 25.98 38.93
CA LEU A 149 -7.90 25.66 37.63
C LEU A 149 -7.38 26.55 36.48
N LYS A 150 -6.91 27.76 36.80
CA LYS A 150 -6.29 28.65 35.81
C LYS A 150 -4.89 28.17 35.47
N SER A 151 -4.05 27.88 36.48
CA SER A 151 -2.69 27.37 36.27
C SER A 151 -2.65 26.05 35.49
N GLN A 152 -3.57 25.13 35.76
CA GLN A 152 -3.68 23.88 35.00
C GLN A 152 -4.02 24.10 33.52
N ARG A 153 -4.95 25.02 33.23
CA ARG A 153 -5.31 25.36 31.84
C ARG A 153 -4.18 26.08 31.11
N ASP A 154 -3.46 26.96 31.80
CA ASP A 154 -2.29 27.65 31.25
C ASP A 154 -1.18 26.64 30.93
N HIS A 155 -0.89 25.70 31.84
CA HIS A 155 0.08 24.64 31.60
C HIS A 155 -0.30 23.70 30.45
N GLU A 156 -1.57 23.31 30.35
CA GLU A 156 -2.06 22.49 29.24
C GLU A 156 -2.00 23.23 27.89
N ALA A 157 -2.30 24.53 27.89
CA ALA A 157 -2.18 25.39 26.71
C ALA A 157 -0.71 25.50 26.25
N GLU A 158 0.23 25.65 27.17
CA GLU A 158 1.67 25.65 26.89
C GLU A 158 2.14 24.32 26.31
N LEU A 159 1.73 23.19 26.89
CA LEU A 159 2.05 21.85 26.38
C LEU A 159 1.51 21.66 24.94
N ARG A 160 0.27 22.09 24.68
CA ARG A 160 -0.32 22.04 23.34
C ARG A 160 0.45 22.94 22.36
N ALA A 161 0.84 24.14 22.77
CA ALA A 161 1.63 25.04 21.95
C ALA A 161 3.01 24.44 21.62
N GLN A 162 3.68 23.80 22.58
CA GLN A 162 4.96 23.12 22.36
C GLN A 162 4.81 21.94 21.39
N GLN A 163 3.79 21.09 21.57
CA GLN A 163 3.52 19.98 20.65
C GLN A 163 3.21 20.45 19.23
N GLN A 164 2.48 21.55 19.07
CA GLN A 164 2.23 22.15 17.76
C GLN A 164 3.52 22.67 17.12
N ARG A 165 4.39 23.34 17.88
CA ARG A 165 5.71 23.80 17.38
C ARG A 165 6.56 22.62 16.89
N ILE A 166 6.62 21.53 17.65
CA ILE A 166 7.37 20.33 17.26
C ILE A 166 6.81 19.72 15.97
N LYS A 167 5.48 19.62 15.84
CA LYS A 167 4.82 19.10 14.63
C LYS A 167 5.13 19.96 13.41
N VAL A 168 5.02 21.28 13.53
CA VAL A 168 5.32 22.23 12.44
C VAL A 168 6.79 22.16 12.05
N GLN A 169 7.71 22.10 13.02
CA GLN A 169 9.14 21.93 12.75
C GLN A 169 9.43 20.62 12.00
N LYS A 170 8.84 19.51 12.44
CA LYS A 170 9.00 18.22 11.77
C LYS A 170 8.46 18.27 10.33
N GLN A 171 7.28 18.85 10.12
CA GLN A 171 6.71 19.01 8.79
C GLN A 171 7.59 19.89 7.89
N ALA A 172 8.13 20.99 8.41
CA ALA A 172 9.05 21.85 7.68
C ALA A 172 10.34 21.13 7.29
N GLN A 173 10.91 20.32 8.20
CA GLN A 173 12.08 19.49 7.90
C GLN A 173 11.80 18.43 6.83
N GLU A 174 10.67 17.72 6.94
CA GLU A 174 10.27 16.73 5.93
C GLU A 174 10.03 17.39 4.56
N GLN A 175 9.41 18.57 4.54
CA GLN A 175 9.16 19.30 3.31
C GLN A 175 10.46 19.81 2.68
N ALA A 176 11.39 20.32 3.49
CA ALA A 176 12.73 20.71 3.02
C ALA A 176 13.53 19.53 2.46
N ALA A 177 13.47 18.36 3.11
CA ALA A 177 14.11 17.14 2.61
C ALA A 177 13.50 16.64 1.29
N ARG A 178 12.17 16.77 1.14
CA ARG A 178 11.50 16.43 -0.12
C ARG A 178 11.86 17.39 -1.25
N THR A 179 11.90 18.70 -0.97
CA THR A 179 12.25 19.69 -1.99
C THR A 179 13.71 19.57 -2.41
N SER A 180 14.63 19.34 -1.47
CA SER A 180 16.04 19.09 -1.81
C SER A 180 16.22 17.81 -2.63
N GLY A 181 15.61 16.69 -2.22
CA GLY A 181 15.68 15.42 -2.97
C GLY A 181 14.99 15.47 -4.33
N ASN A 182 13.98 16.34 -4.51
CA ASN A 182 13.39 16.61 -5.83
C ASN A 182 14.33 17.44 -6.70
N ALA A 183 14.95 18.49 -6.13
CA ALA A 183 15.89 19.35 -6.84
C ALA A 183 17.13 18.58 -7.31
N GLU A 184 17.67 17.69 -6.46
CA GLU A 184 18.80 16.83 -6.78
C GLU A 184 18.49 15.88 -7.94
N ARG A 185 17.35 15.17 -7.89
CA ARG A 185 16.91 14.32 -9.00
C ARG A 185 16.69 15.09 -10.30
N ALA A 186 16.16 16.32 -10.21
CA ALA A 186 16.00 17.17 -11.38
C ALA A 186 17.34 17.63 -11.96
N ALA A 187 18.32 17.94 -11.11
CA ALA A 187 19.68 18.30 -11.53
C ALA A 187 20.39 17.11 -12.20
N GLU A 188 20.29 15.91 -11.61
CA GLU A 188 20.86 14.69 -12.18
C GLU A 188 20.23 14.35 -13.54
N ALA A 189 18.91 14.47 -13.67
CA ALA A 189 18.21 14.24 -14.93
C ALA A 189 18.69 15.20 -16.03
N ARG A 190 18.90 16.48 -15.71
CA ARG A 190 19.45 17.48 -16.65
C ARG A 190 20.89 17.13 -17.05
N ALA A 191 21.72 16.69 -16.10
CA ALA A 191 23.09 16.28 -16.38
C ALA A 191 23.15 15.04 -17.30
N ARG A 192 22.34 14.01 -17.03
CA ARG A 192 22.23 12.82 -17.88
C ARG A 192 21.74 13.16 -19.28
N HIS A 193 20.77 14.07 -19.40
CA HIS A 193 20.28 14.53 -20.70
C HIS A 193 21.37 15.26 -21.49
N ALA A 194 22.10 16.18 -20.85
CA ALA A 194 23.21 16.89 -21.48
C ALA A 194 24.31 15.93 -21.98
N GLN A 195 24.70 14.95 -21.15
CA GLN A 195 25.65 13.90 -21.56
C GLN A 195 25.14 13.06 -22.73
N THR A 196 23.85 12.72 -22.74
CA THR A 196 23.23 11.96 -23.83
C THR A 196 23.29 12.73 -25.15
N LEU A 197 23.03 14.04 -25.11
CA LEU A 197 23.15 14.91 -26.29
C LEU A 197 24.60 15.00 -26.79
N GLN A 198 25.56 15.20 -25.89
CA GLN A 198 26.98 15.23 -26.25
C GLN A 198 27.43 13.90 -26.87
N ALA A 199 27.11 12.77 -26.25
CA ALA A 199 27.44 11.45 -26.79
C ALA A 199 26.71 11.15 -28.12
N ALA A 200 25.53 11.73 -28.36
CA ALA A 200 24.86 11.64 -29.65
C ALA A 200 25.56 12.48 -30.73
N GLN A 201 26.03 13.68 -30.39
CA GLN A 201 26.82 14.54 -31.29
C GLN A 201 28.16 13.88 -31.64
N GLU A 202 28.93 13.43 -30.66
CA GLU A 202 30.22 12.76 -30.89
C GLU A 202 30.07 11.50 -31.78
N ARG A 203 28.98 10.74 -31.61
CA ARG A 203 28.69 9.60 -32.48
C ARG A 203 28.40 10.02 -33.92
N ARG A 204 27.64 11.11 -34.13
CA ARG A 204 27.39 11.67 -35.47
C ARG A 204 28.69 12.11 -36.11
N ASP A 205 29.50 12.89 -35.39
CA ASP A 205 30.78 13.39 -35.88
C ASP A 205 31.75 12.24 -36.22
N ARG A 206 31.78 11.17 -35.39
CA ARG A 206 32.59 9.98 -35.66
C ARG A 206 32.14 9.26 -36.94
N VAL A 207 30.82 9.10 -37.12
CA VAL A 207 30.26 8.49 -38.33
C VAL A 207 30.58 9.34 -39.56
N GLU A 208 30.44 10.66 -39.48
CA GLU A 208 30.76 11.57 -40.58
C GLU A 208 32.25 11.53 -40.94
N LYS A 209 33.15 11.57 -39.94
CA LYS A 209 34.60 11.42 -40.16
C LYS A 209 34.94 10.09 -40.83
N SER A 210 34.42 8.98 -40.31
CA SER A 210 34.68 7.65 -40.90
C SER A 210 34.14 7.53 -42.33
N ARG A 211 33.01 8.17 -42.64
CA ARG A 211 32.47 8.25 -44.01
C ARG A 211 33.37 9.07 -44.93
N ALA A 212 33.87 10.21 -44.47
CA ALA A 212 34.78 11.05 -45.23
C ALA A 212 36.12 10.34 -45.51
N GLU A 213 36.68 9.66 -44.51
CA GLU A 213 37.89 8.84 -44.66
C GLU A 213 37.69 7.69 -45.64
N ALA A 214 36.55 6.97 -45.55
CA ALA A 214 36.22 5.91 -46.49
C ALA A 214 36.08 6.43 -47.94
N ALA A 215 35.45 7.60 -48.12
CA ALA A 215 35.32 8.25 -49.42
C ALA A 215 36.67 8.68 -49.99
N ALA A 216 37.57 9.24 -49.15
CA ALA A 216 38.93 9.60 -49.55
C ALA A 216 39.77 8.36 -49.95
N GLN A 217 39.49 7.21 -49.36
CA GLN A 217 40.06 5.90 -49.73
C GLN A 217 39.36 5.25 -50.94
N GLY A 218 38.41 5.93 -51.59
CA GLY A 218 37.71 5.42 -52.77
C GLY A 218 36.67 4.32 -52.48
N ARG A 219 36.26 4.13 -51.22
CA ARG A 219 35.23 3.14 -50.87
C ARG A 219 33.84 3.71 -51.15
N VAL A 220 33.07 3.03 -51.98
CA VAL A 220 31.67 3.38 -52.27
C VAL A 220 30.77 3.04 -51.07
N PRO A 221 29.84 3.93 -50.67
CA PRO A 221 28.88 3.64 -49.62
C PRO A 221 27.97 2.49 -50.04
N ALA A 222 27.59 1.64 -49.08
CA ALA A 222 26.65 0.55 -49.32
C ALA A 222 25.30 1.10 -49.80
N ALA A 223 24.64 0.37 -50.70
CA ALA A 223 23.31 0.71 -51.18
C ALA A 223 22.31 0.81 -50.00
N PRO A 224 21.37 1.78 -50.03
CA PRO A 224 20.37 1.90 -48.98
C PRO A 224 19.53 0.63 -48.92
N LEU A 225 19.21 0.19 -47.70
CA LEU A 225 18.32 -0.95 -47.50
C LEU A 225 16.95 -0.64 -48.13
N PRO A 226 16.29 -1.63 -48.75
CA PRO A 226 14.97 -1.43 -49.35
C PRO A 226 13.99 -0.96 -48.28
N ALA A 227 13.16 0.05 -48.61
CA ALA A 227 12.10 0.51 -47.71
C ALA A 227 11.17 -0.68 -47.41
N GLY A 228 11.08 -1.05 -46.13
CA GLY A 228 10.26 -2.19 -45.70
C GLY A 228 8.83 -2.04 -46.22
N SER A 229 8.34 -3.05 -46.93
CA SER A 229 6.95 -3.10 -47.40
C SER A 229 6.03 -2.96 -46.19
N ALA A 230 5.27 -1.86 -46.13
CA ALA A 230 4.23 -1.66 -45.15
C ALA A 230 3.07 -2.63 -45.45
N ALA A 231 3.24 -3.89 -45.07
CA ALA A 231 2.16 -4.86 -45.06
C ALA A 231 1.27 -4.57 -43.84
N ARG A 232 -0.02 -4.36 -44.14
CA ARG A 232 -1.13 -4.10 -43.20
C ARG A 232 -1.35 -5.23 -42.22
#